data_AF-A0A7C3XWE8-F1
#
_entry.id   AF-A0A7C3XWE8-F1
#
_cell.length_a   1.000
_cell.length_b   1.000
_cell.length_c   1.000
_cell.angle_alpha   90.00
_cell.angle_beta   90.00
_cell.angle_gamma   90.00
#
_symmetry.space_group_name_H-M   'P 1'
#
loop_
_entity.id
_entity.type
_entity.pdbx_description
1 polymer ?
#
loop_
_entity_poly.entity_id
_entity_poly.type
_entity_poly.pdbx_seq_one_letter_code
_entity_poly.pdbx_strand_id
1 'polypeptide(L)'
;MPNARLSAAILLLFCGGCAAWSDAQMRLADQIRKAADLCRQAHQQRQRIVDEYYELQNRRLDEAFDADMRARQPLTADWVIEHRRAYAAAVAAVQRARAAAAAADLAAAGNLDAIDAAARRLMYLQSLQLRLPLIDGWLSDLAGLNAPPNPVSQNAVSDR
;
A
#
# COMPACT_ATOMS: atom_id res chain seq x y z
N MET A 1 -11.97 -25.08 -46.42
CA MET A 1 -12.12 -24.72 -44.99
C MET A 1 -10.86 -24.03 -44.39
N PRO A 2 -10.36 -22.91 -44.95
CA PRO A 2 -9.19 -22.20 -44.39
C PRO A 2 -9.53 -21.26 -43.22
N ASN A 3 -10.79 -20.84 -43.07
CA ASN A 3 -11.19 -19.81 -42.11
C ASN A 3 -11.10 -20.29 -40.66
N ALA A 4 -11.39 -21.56 -40.37
CA ALA A 4 -11.36 -22.12 -39.02
C ALA A 4 -9.95 -22.15 -38.38
N ARG A 5 -8.89 -22.27 -39.20
CA ARG A 5 -7.50 -22.28 -38.73
C ARG A 5 -6.99 -20.88 -38.36
N LEU A 6 -7.42 -19.85 -39.10
CA LEU A 6 -7.13 -18.45 -38.78
C LEU A 6 -7.87 -17.98 -37.52
N SER A 7 -9.12 -18.39 -37.34
CA SER A 7 -9.90 -18.10 -36.12
C SER A 7 -9.25 -18.70 -34.87
N ALA A 8 -8.78 -19.95 -34.94
CA ALA A 8 -8.12 -20.61 -33.82
C ALA A 8 -6.77 -19.97 -33.45
N ALA A 9 -5.99 -19.52 -34.44
CA ALA A 9 -4.71 -18.87 -34.20
C ALA A 9 -4.84 -17.48 -33.54
N ILE A 10 -5.86 -16.70 -33.92
CA ILE A 10 -6.14 -15.39 -33.30
C ILE A 10 -6.62 -15.57 -31.85
N LEU A 11 -7.43 -16.60 -31.58
CA LEU A 11 -7.89 -16.92 -30.23
C LEU A 11 -6.73 -17.32 -29.29
N LEU A 12 -5.79 -18.13 -29.79
CA LEU A 12 -4.62 -18.57 -29.03
C LEU A 12 -3.65 -17.42 -28.69
N LEU A 13 -3.48 -16.44 -29.60
CA LEU A 13 -2.68 -15.24 -29.34
C LEU A 13 -3.32 -14.30 -28.31
N PHE A 14 -4.65 -14.18 -28.29
CA PHE A 14 -5.38 -13.38 -27.31
C PHE A 14 -5.36 -14.01 -25.91
N CYS A 15 -5.52 -15.32 -25.81
CA CYS A 15 -5.48 -16.04 -24.52
C CYS A 15 -4.09 -16.02 -23.88
N GLY A 16 -3.01 -16.06 -24.66
CA GLY A 16 -1.64 -15.93 -24.14
C GLY A 16 -1.33 -14.55 -23.55
N GLY A 17 -1.90 -13.48 -24.11
CA GLY A 17 -1.69 -12.10 -23.66
C GLY A 17 -2.38 -11.78 -22.32
N CYS A 18 -3.55 -12.36 -22.07
CA CYS A 18 -4.32 -12.11 -20.84
C CYS A 18 -3.64 -12.66 -19.57
N ALA A 19 -3.01 -13.83 -19.66
CA ALA A 19 -2.27 -14.41 -18.53
C ALA A 19 -1.02 -13.59 -18.16
N ALA A 20 -0.24 -13.18 -19.18
CA ALA A 20 0.94 -12.34 -18.98
C ALA A 20 0.57 -10.96 -18.41
N TRP A 21 -0.54 -10.38 -18.85
CA TRP A 21 -1.07 -9.12 -18.32
C TRP A 21 -1.47 -9.24 -16.85
N SER A 22 -2.20 -10.29 -16.47
CA SER A 22 -2.59 -10.51 -15.07
C SER A 22 -1.39 -10.75 -14.16
N ASP A 23 -0.37 -11.49 -14.62
CA ASP A 23 0.87 -11.71 -13.87
C ASP A 23 1.63 -10.39 -13.66
N ALA A 24 1.73 -9.55 -14.71
CA ALA A 24 2.35 -8.23 -14.59
C ALA A 24 1.63 -7.34 -13.57
N GLN A 25 0.29 -7.36 -13.56
CA GLN A 25 -0.52 -6.60 -12.61
C GLN A 25 -0.37 -7.09 -11.17
N MET A 26 -0.28 -8.40 -10.95
CA MET A 26 0.01 -8.97 -9.63
C MET A 26 1.41 -8.56 -9.14
N ARG A 27 2.43 -8.60 -10.01
CA ARG A 27 3.79 -8.16 -9.68
C ARG A 27 3.84 -6.68 -9.32
N LEU A 28 3.08 -5.83 -10.02
CA LEU A 28 2.97 -4.40 -9.68
C LEU A 28 2.34 -4.20 -8.30
N ALA A 29 1.28 -4.95 -7.97
CA ALA A 29 0.67 -4.89 -6.65
C ALA A 29 1.65 -5.33 -5.54
N ASP A 30 2.44 -6.37 -5.78
CA ASP A 30 3.50 -6.79 -4.85
C ASP A 30 4.61 -5.74 -4.70
N GLN A 31 4.99 -5.06 -5.78
CA GLN A 31 5.95 -3.96 -5.72
C GLN A 31 5.42 -2.79 -4.89
N ILE A 32 4.14 -2.43 -5.05
CA ILE A 32 3.49 -1.38 -4.24
C ILE A 32 3.54 -1.75 -2.76
N ARG A 33 3.25 -3.01 -2.40
CA ARG A 33 3.30 -3.47 -1.00
C ARG A 33 4.72 -3.39 -0.42
N LYS A 34 5.72 -3.86 -1.18
CA LYS A 34 7.14 -3.75 -0.77
C LYS A 34 7.56 -2.29 -0.61
N ALA A 35 7.13 -1.41 -1.51
CA ALA A 35 7.39 0.02 -1.41
C ALA A 35 6.73 0.62 -0.16
N ALA A 36 5.48 0.25 0.14
CA ALA A 36 4.80 0.69 1.36
C ALA A 36 5.54 0.21 2.63
N ASP A 37 6.04 -1.03 2.64
CA ASP A 37 6.84 -1.55 3.74
C ASP A 37 8.14 -0.74 3.95
N LEU A 38 8.86 -0.42 2.86
CA LEU A 38 10.05 0.43 2.91
C LEU A 38 9.72 1.84 3.42
N CYS A 39 8.61 2.42 2.97
CA CYS A 39 8.13 3.71 3.45
C CYS A 39 7.80 3.66 4.96
N ARG A 40 7.21 2.58 5.46
CA ARG A 40 6.96 2.41 6.92
C ARG A 40 8.28 2.39 7.70
N GLN A 41 9.29 1.66 7.22
CA GLN A 41 10.60 1.62 7.86
C GLN A 41 11.28 3.00 7.88
N ALA A 42 11.26 3.71 6.74
CA ALA A 42 11.79 5.07 6.65
C ALA A 42 11.05 6.04 7.59
N HIS A 43 9.72 5.91 7.71
CA HIS A 43 8.93 6.70 8.65
C HIS A 43 9.31 6.44 10.11
N GLN A 44 9.51 5.18 10.49
CA GLN A 44 9.95 4.83 11.84
C GLN A 44 11.33 5.42 12.17
N GLN A 45 12.25 5.42 11.21
CA GLN A 45 13.56 6.06 11.37
C GLN A 45 13.45 7.57 11.52
N ARG A 46 12.64 8.20 10.65
CA ARG A 46 12.37 9.63 10.72
C ARG A 46 11.77 10.03 12.07
N GLN A 47 10.82 9.25 12.59
CA GLN A 47 10.17 9.54 13.87
C GLN A 47 11.20 9.61 15.01
N ARG A 48 12.14 8.67 15.07
CA ARG A 48 13.23 8.69 16.07
C ARG A 48 14.06 9.97 15.98
N ILE A 49 14.45 10.36 14.77
CA ILE A 49 15.22 11.59 14.52
C ILE A 49 14.43 12.83 14.96
N VAL A 50 13.13 12.87 14.69
CA VAL A 50 12.25 13.97 15.08
C VAL A 50 12.13 14.06 16.61
N ASP A 51 12.00 12.93 17.30
CA ASP A 51 11.97 12.89 18.76
C ASP A 51 13.30 13.39 19.35
N GLU A 52 14.43 12.88 18.88
CA GLU A 52 15.77 13.34 19.29
C GLU A 52 15.99 14.83 19.04
N TYR A 53 15.48 15.34 17.91
CA TYR A 53 15.55 16.76 17.57
C TYR A 53 14.79 17.63 18.57
N TYR A 54 13.56 17.26 18.94
CA TYR A 54 12.79 18.03 19.91
C TYR A 54 13.35 17.93 21.32
N GLU A 55 13.91 16.79 21.71
CA GLU A 55 14.65 16.65 22.97
C GLU A 55 15.90 17.55 23.00
N LEU A 56 16.64 17.62 21.90
CA LEU A 56 17.77 18.54 21.78
C LEU A 56 17.33 20.01 21.84
N GLN A 57 16.21 20.38 21.21
CA GLN A 57 15.69 21.74 21.30
C GLN A 57 15.34 22.15 22.73
N ASN A 58 14.68 21.27 23.49
CA ASN A 58 14.36 21.55 24.89
C ASN A 58 15.63 21.75 25.72
N ARG A 59 16.62 20.86 25.58
CA ARG A 59 17.91 21.00 26.28
C ARG A 59 18.60 22.32 25.95
N ARG A 60 18.60 22.73 24.67
CA ARG A 60 19.19 24.00 24.25
C ARG A 60 18.47 25.22 24.82
N LEU A 61 17.13 25.15 24.96
CA LEU A 61 16.37 26.21 25.61
C LEU A 61 16.72 26.32 27.10
N ASP A 62 16.87 25.19 27.79
CA ASP A 62 17.26 25.15 29.20
C ASP A 62 18.68 25.72 29.38
N GLU A 63 19.63 25.26 28.57
CA GLU A 63 21.02 25.73 28.58
C GLU A 63 21.12 27.23 28.30
N ALA A 64 20.34 27.75 27.34
CA ALA A 64 20.29 29.16 27.02
C ALA A 64 19.72 29.99 28.17
N PHE A 65 18.62 29.53 28.78
CA PHE A 65 18.02 30.19 29.94
C PHE A 65 18.98 30.23 31.13
N ASP A 66 19.66 29.12 31.42
CA ASP A 66 20.66 29.03 32.50
C ASP A 66 21.91 29.87 32.22
N ALA A 67 22.32 29.99 30.95
CA ALA A 67 23.41 30.88 30.57
C ALA A 67 23.02 32.35 30.80
N ASP A 68 21.82 32.75 30.39
CA ASP A 68 21.32 34.12 30.58
C ASP A 68 21.19 34.49 32.07
N MET A 69 20.67 33.57 32.90
CA MET A 69 20.58 33.79 34.35
C MET A 69 21.94 33.95 35.03
N ARG A 70 22.98 33.25 34.53
CA ARG A 70 24.35 33.37 35.07
C ARG A 70 25.06 34.63 34.58
N ALA A 71 24.81 35.05 33.35
CA ALA A 71 25.47 36.20 32.74
C ALA A 71 25.01 37.54 33.33
N ARG A 72 23.78 37.62 33.85
CA ARG A 72 23.21 38.85 34.44
C ARG A 72 23.22 38.81 35.96
N GLN A 73 23.99 39.70 36.58
CA GLN A 73 23.86 40.06 37.99
C GLN A 73 23.98 41.58 38.18
N PRO A 74 23.13 42.21 39.01
CA PRO A 74 22.05 41.61 39.80
C PRO A 74 20.80 41.29 38.96
N LEU A 75 20.07 40.23 39.35
CA LEU A 75 18.80 39.85 38.75
C LEU A 75 17.66 40.68 39.37
N THR A 76 17.01 41.54 38.58
CA THR A 76 15.82 42.27 39.03
C THR A 76 14.57 41.39 38.93
N ALA A 77 13.58 41.63 39.80
CA ALA A 77 12.35 40.84 39.81
C ALA A 77 11.60 40.92 38.46
N ASP A 78 11.49 42.11 37.88
CA ASP A 78 10.82 42.32 36.59
C ASP A 78 11.48 41.52 35.47
N TRP A 79 12.82 41.53 35.41
CA TRP A 79 13.56 40.77 34.41
C TRP A 79 13.31 39.27 34.54
N VAL A 80 13.34 38.73 35.77
CA VAL A 80 13.10 37.30 36.03
C VAL A 80 11.69 36.90 35.61
N ILE A 81 10.68 37.73 35.89
CA ILE A 81 9.29 37.46 35.52
C ILE A 81 9.16 37.42 34.00
N GLU A 82 9.72 38.41 33.29
CA GLU A 82 9.66 38.50 31.84
C GLU A 82 10.34 37.29 31.17
N HIS A 83 11.56 36.94 31.61
CA HIS A 83 12.33 35.86 30.99
C HIS A 83 11.71 34.48 31.27
N ARG A 84 11.13 34.27 32.47
CA ARG A 84 10.35 33.05 32.75
C ARG A 84 9.11 32.94 31.86
N ARG A 85 8.42 34.05 31.59
CA ARG A 85 7.28 34.06 30.66
C ARG A 85 7.74 33.74 29.23
N ALA A 86 8.84 34.34 28.78
CA ALA A 86 9.40 34.08 27.46
C ALA A 86 9.84 32.62 27.29
N TYR A 87 10.56 32.07 28.28
CA TYR A 87 10.95 30.66 28.32
C TYR A 87 9.74 29.73 28.30
N ALA A 88 8.74 29.97 29.15
CA ALA A 88 7.52 29.16 29.16
C ALA A 88 6.77 29.20 27.81
N ALA A 89 6.74 30.36 27.15
CA ALA A 89 6.16 30.51 25.82
C ALA A 89 6.96 29.74 24.75
N ALA A 90 8.30 29.75 24.82
CA ALA A 90 9.17 29.01 23.92
C ALA A 90 8.98 27.50 24.09
N VAL A 91 8.98 26.99 25.32
CA VAL A 91 8.71 25.57 25.62
C VAL A 91 7.33 25.17 25.10
N ALA A 92 6.29 25.98 25.35
CA ALA A 92 4.95 25.71 24.83
C ALA A 92 4.91 25.66 23.30
N ALA A 93 5.67 26.52 22.61
CA ALA A 93 5.77 26.50 21.15
C ALA A 93 6.43 25.22 20.64
N VAL A 94 7.53 24.78 21.28
CA VAL A 94 8.19 23.51 20.95
C VAL A 94 7.25 22.32 21.13
N GLN A 95 6.52 22.27 22.24
CA GLN A 95 5.56 21.19 22.50
C GLN A 95 4.41 21.16 21.49
N ARG A 96 3.89 22.33 21.08
CA ARG A 96 2.89 22.40 20.00
C ARG A 96 3.44 21.90 18.67
N ALA A 97 4.68 22.27 18.33
CA ALA A 97 5.33 21.79 17.12
C ALA A 97 5.51 20.27 17.13
N ARG A 98 5.96 19.70 18.26
CA ARG A 98 6.07 18.25 18.46
C ARG A 98 4.73 17.53 18.29
N ALA A 99 3.67 18.06 18.90
CA ALA A 99 2.33 17.48 18.78
C ALA A 99 1.80 17.51 17.33
N ALA A 100 2.05 18.61 16.60
CA ALA A 100 1.69 18.72 15.19
C ALA A 100 2.46 17.73 14.32
N ALA A 101 3.76 17.55 14.57
CA ALA A 101 4.57 16.55 13.88
C ALA A 101 4.04 15.12 14.14
N ALA A 102 3.72 14.78 15.39
CA ALA A 102 3.17 13.48 15.75
C ALA A 102 1.81 13.22 15.07
N ALA A 103 0.94 14.22 14.99
CA ALA A 103 -0.34 14.10 14.29
C ALA A 103 -0.16 13.85 12.78
N ALA A 104 0.79 14.54 12.16
CA ALA A 104 1.12 14.33 10.75
C ALA A 104 1.69 12.92 10.49
N ASP A 105 2.52 12.41 11.40
CA ASP A 105 3.08 11.05 11.30
C ASP A 105 2.00 9.98 11.45
N LEU A 106 1.04 10.16 12.36
CA LEU A 106 -0.12 9.25 12.49
C LEU A 106 -0.95 9.21 11.20
N ALA A 107 -1.19 10.37 10.58
CA ALA A 107 -1.90 10.43 9.31
C ALA A 107 -1.12 9.73 8.18
N ALA A 108 0.20 9.93 8.11
CA ALA A 108 1.05 9.27 7.13
C ALA A 108 1.05 7.74 7.30
N ALA A 109 1.12 7.24 8.53
CA ALA A 109 1.02 5.81 8.83
C ALA A 109 -0.32 5.23 8.37
N GLY A 110 -1.43 5.90 8.70
CA GLY A 110 -2.77 5.48 8.25
C GLY A 110 -2.91 5.43 6.73
N ASN A 111 -2.29 6.38 6.01
CA ASN A 111 -2.28 6.38 4.55
C ASN A 111 -1.51 5.18 3.98
N LEU A 112 -0.37 4.81 4.57
CA LEU A 112 0.40 3.63 4.14
C LEU A 112 -0.37 2.33 4.36
N ASP A 113 -1.10 2.24 5.48
CA ASP A 113 -1.95 1.08 5.77
C ASP A 113 -3.12 0.98 4.78
N ALA A 114 -3.72 2.11 4.42
CA ALA A 114 -4.77 2.16 3.39
C ALA A 114 -4.24 1.74 2.01
N ILE A 115 -3.04 2.16 1.62
CA ILE A 115 -2.39 1.75 0.36
C ILE A 115 -2.15 0.24 0.33
N ASP A 116 -1.59 -0.33 1.40
CA ASP A 116 -1.34 -1.77 1.49
C ASP A 116 -2.64 -2.59 1.51
N ALA A 117 -3.69 -2.09 2.20
CA ALA A 117 -5.02 -2.70 2.15
C ALA A 117 -5.63 -2.68 0.73
N ALA A 118 -5.50 -1.57 0.01
CA ALA A 118 -5.97 -1.45 -1.37
C ALA A 118 -5.20 -2.40 -2.31
N ALA A 119 -3.88 -2.48 -2.16
CA ALA A 119 -3.05 -3.40 -2.95
C ALA A 119 -3.41 -4.87 -2.69
N ARG A 120 -3.64 -5.26 -1.43
CA ARG A 120 -4.15 -6.60 -1.08
C ARG A 120 -5.50 -6.90 -1.74
N ARG A 121 -6.42 -5.94 -1.71
CA ARG A 121 -7.74 -6.10 -2.35
C ARG A 121 -7.61 -6.27 -3.86
N LEU A 122 -6.73 -5.49 -4.50
CA LEU A 122 -6.46 -5.62 -5.93
C LEU A 122 -5.90 -7.01 -6.29
N MET A 123 -4.91 -7.50 -5.53
CA MET A 123 -4.38 -8.86 -5.71
C MET A 123 -5.45 -9.93 -5.55
N TYR A 124 -6.33 -9.78 -4.56
CA TYR A 124 -7.44 -10.71 -4.35
C TYR A 124 -8.39 -10.73 -5.55
N LEU A 125 -8.80 -9.56 -6.06
CA LEU A 125 -9.67 -9.46 -7.24
C LEU A 125 -9.01 -10.06 -8.49
N GLN A 126 -7.72 -9.84 -8.70
CA GLN A 126 -6.96 -10.45 -9.81
C GLN A 126 -6.88 -11.98 -9.67
N SER A 127 -6.70 -12.48 -8.45
CA SER A 127 -6.69 -13.92 -8.19
C SER A 127 -8.05 -14.59 -8.48
N LEU A 128 -9.16 -13.87 -8.29
CA LEU A 128 -10.50 -14.34 -8.67
C LEU A 128 -10.67 -14.37 -10.19
N GLN A 129 -10.20 -13.33 -10.91
CA GLN A 129 -10.23 -13.30 -12.38
C GLN A 129 -9.47 -14.47 -13.00
N LEU A 130 -8.34 -14.86 -12.43
CA LEU A 130 -7.57 -16.03 -12.88
C LEU A 130 -8.31 -17.36 -12.63
N ARG A 131 -9.18 -17.43 -11.61
CA ARG A 131 -9.94 -18.65 -11.27
C ARG A 131 -11.23 -18.82 -12.06
N LEU A 132 -11.87 -17.73 -12.51
CA LEU A 132 -13.11 -17.80 -13.28
C LEU A 132 -13.05 -18.68 -14.55
N PRO A 133 -12.05 -18.54 -15.45
CA PRO A 133 -12.00 -19.34 -16.67
C PRO A 133 -11.77 -20.83 -16.41
N LEU A 134 -11.22 -21.20 -15.25
CA LEU A 134 -11.08 -22.60 -14.84
C LEU A 134 -12.43 -23.24 -14.49
N ILE A 135 -13.38 -22.44 -13.97
CA ILE A 135 -14.71 -22.91 -13.56
C ILE A 135 -15.60 -23.12 -14.81
N ASP A 136 -15.52 -22.23 -15.79
CA ASP A 136 -16.25 -22.37 -17.06
C ASP A 136 -15.80 -23.60 -17.86
N GLY A 137 -14.49 -23.90 -17.87
CA GLY A 137 -13.96 -25.11 -18.49
C GLY A 137 -14.52 -26.39 -17.87
N TRP A 138 -14.53 -26.47 -16.53
CA TRP A 138 -15.05 -27.63 -15.79
C TRP A 138 -16.57 -27.82 -15.97
N LEU A 139 -17.34 -26.72 -15.99
CA LEU A 139 -18.78 -26.79 -16.26
C LEU A 139 -19.09 -27.24 -17.70
N SER A 140 -18.25 -26.87 -18.67
CA SER A 140 -18.39 -27.33 -20.06
C SER A 140 -18.06 -28.81 -20.23
N ASP A 141 -17.05 -29.34 -19.52
CA ASP A 141 -16.70 -30.76 -19.52
C ASP A 141 -17.80 -31.61 -18.87
N LEU A 142 -18.40 -31.13 -17.78
CA LEU A 142 -19.55 -31.79 -17.14
C LEU A 142 -20.81 -31.76 -18.00
N ALA A 143 -21.04 -30.67 -18.75
CA ALA A 143 -22.15 -30.60 -19.71
C ALA A 143 -21.92 -31.54 -20.91
N GLY A 144 -20.67 -31.71 -21.36
CA GLY A 144 -20.28 -32.64 -22.42
C GLY A 144 -20.44 -34.11 -22.05
N LEU A 145 -20.25 -34.47 -20.77
CA LEU A 145 -20.47 -35.83 -20.25
C LEU A 145 -21.95 -36.25 -20.22
N ASN A 146 -22.90 -35.30 -20.35
CA ASN A 146 -24.34 -35.57 -20.45
C ASN A 146 -24.89 -35.51 -21.88
N ALA A 147 -24.03 -35.39 -22.90
CA ALA A 147 -24.48 -35.48 -24.28
C ALA A 147 -24.94 -36.92 -24.57
N PRO A 148 -26.21 -37.15 -25.00
CA PRO A 148 -26.68 -38.49 -25.31
C PRO A 148 -25.83 -39.09 -26.44
N PRO A 149 -25.53 -40.40 -26.40
CA PRO A 149 -24.75 -41.04 -27.46
C PRO A 149 -25.45 -40.81 -28.80
N ASN A 150 -24.72 -40.20 -29.74
CA ASN A 150 -25.16 -39.97 -31.10
C ASN A 150 -25.63 -41.32 -31.68
N PRO A 151 -26.91 -41.50 -32.05
CA PRO A 151 -27.36 -42.75 -32.60
C PRO A 151 -26.60 -42.99 -33.90
N VAL A 152 -25.69 -43.97 -33.86
CA VAL A 152 -24.97 -44.49 -35.00
C VAL A 152 -25.99 -44.72 -36.11
N SER A 153 -25.83 -43.99 -37.21
CA SER A 153 -26.58 -44.18 -38.44
C SER A 153 -26.37 -45.62 -38.92
N GLN A 154 -27.26 -46.51 -38.52
CA GLN A 154 -27.46 -47.81 -39.16
C GLN A 154 -28.06 -47.55 -40.55
N ASN A 155 -27.24 -47.11 -41.49
CA ASN A 155 -27.62 -47.12 -42.90
C ASN A 155 -27.57 -48.58 -43.38
N ALA A 156 -28.74 -49.20 -43.30
CA ALA A 156 -29.33 -50.15 -44.24
C ALA A 156 -28.36 -50.81 -45.24
N VAL A 157 -28.01 -52.06 -44.94
CA VAL A 157 -27.71 -53.08 -45.94
C VAL A 157 -29.03 -53.80 -46.23
N SER A 158 -29.69 -53.46 -47.34
CA SER A 158 -30.86 -54.11 -47.97
C SER A 158 -31.23 -53.21 -49.17
N ASP A 159 -31.40 -53.63 -50.42
CA ASP A 159 -31.58 -54.92 -51.09
C ASP A 159 -31.14 -54.75 -52.55
N ARG A 160 -30.66 -55.87 -53.14
CA ARG A 160 -30.77 -56.32 -54.55
C ARG A 160 -30.41 -55.38 -55.71
#